data_AF-A0A2H0G499-F1
#
_entry.id   AF-A0A2H0G499-F1
#
_cell.length_a   1.000
_cell.length_b   1.000
_cell.length_c   1.000
_cell.angle_alpha   90.00
_cell.angle_beta   90.00
_cell.angle_gamma   90.00
#
_symmetry.space_group_name_H-M   'P 1'
#
loop_
_entity.id
_entity.type
_entity.pdbx_description
1 polymer ?
#
loop_
_entity_poly.entity_id
_entity_poly.type
_entity_poly.pdbx_seq_one_letter_code
_entity_poly.pdbx_strand_id
1 'polypeptide(L)'
;MGYLPKTLERELNEELKLVVGEDYSYEDFMTLLPFRQVEGARNNHALTEYGIKIFQVRLTLKGEAALYDRVCNEPGRFSWFSAEDLTRQTLPDGRSAYIDALKSALGDEVQPTLEKAPDSSSFTPRFSGENQLLTIPSSPDRPFLFGKTGKETTIQLAMTNDQWGLLFTLAWYRKGLELKLGSKEISLLPSGWVRLNDPSQMVEAKQFASVLADAGLPLIEITGDVYLRIAVGKSNLFFDDELYSYSLNREGDSDGILDVSTHALSTRWGTIHSSKAAVPITKNICRVIVAIQQGLDPVSQPNIRGEDLQRDLREKIDTRTRQIGLRKFIRIDSGQHIIAPASAA
;
A
#
# COMPACT_ATOMS: atom_id res chain seq x y z
N MET A 1 -11.86 -35.46 17.54
CA MET A 1 -11.64 -34.30 16.63
C MET A 1 -10.48 -33.37 17.05
N GLY A 2 -9.62 -33.72 18.03
CA GLY A 2 -8.50 -32.84 18.47
C GLY A 2 -7.22 -32.87 17.62
N TYR A 3 -7.20 -33.59 16.49
CA TYR A 3 -6.00 -33.76 15.66
C TYR A 3 -5.87 -32.70 14.56
N LEU A 4 -6.98 -32.17 14.02
CA LEU A 4 -6.95 -31.23 12.90
C LEU A 4 -6.25 -29.90 13.22
N PRO A 5 -6.45 -29.27 14.40
CA PRO A 5 -5.69 -28.07 14.78
C PRO A 5 -4.18 -28.34 14.88
N LYS A 6 -3.78 -29.50 15.44
CA LYS A 6 -2.36 -29.90 15.49
C LYS A 6 -1.76 -30.15 14.11
N THR A 7 -2.56 -30.69 13.18
CA THR A 7 -2.14 -30.83 11.78
C THR A 7 -1.93 -29.46 11.14
N LEU A 8 -2.85 -28.50 11.32
CA LEU A 8 -2.67 -27.13 10.84
C LEU A 8 -1.37 -26.52 11.37
N GLU A 9 -1.12 -26.62 12.68
CA GLU A 9 0.10 -26.10 13.31
C GLU A 9 1.36 -26.73 12.72
N ARG A 10 1.37 -28.05 12.54
CA ARG A 10 2.50 -28.76 11.91
C ARG A 10 2.72 -28.29 10.48
N GLU A 11 1.67 -28.23 9.65
CA GLU A 11 1.77 -27.83 8.24
C GLU A 11 2.27 -26.39 8.09
N LEU A 12 1.73 -25.45 8.86
CA LEU A 12 2.18 -24.04 8.81
C LEU A 12 3.63 -23.90 9.30
N ASN A 13 4.07 -24.72 10.25
CA ASN A 13 5.47 -24.71 10.69
C ASN A 13 6.41 -25.36 9.66
N GLU A 14 6.04 -26.50 9.09
CA GLU A 14 6.86 -27.23 8.13
C GLU A 14 7.02 -26.45 6.82
N GLU A 15 5.91 -25.92 6.29
CA GLU A 15 5.85 -25.25 4.99
C GLU A 15 6.25 -23.76 5.07
N LEU A 16 5.75 -23.04 6.08
CA LEU A 16 5.89 -21.58 6.20
C LEU A 16 6.83 -21.14 7.34
N LYS A 17 7.27 -22.06 8.21
CA LYS A 17 8.10 -21.76 9.39
C LYS A 17 7.42 -20.82 10.39
N LEU A 18 6.10 -20.77 10.37
CA LEU A 18 5.32 -19.96 11.31
C LEU A 18 5.06 -20.75 12.60
N VAL A 19 5.15 -20.05 13.74
CA VAL A 19 4.91 -20.61 15.07
C VAL A 19 3.61 -20.05 15.64
N VAL A 20 2.72 -20.94 16.09
CA VAL A 20 1.45 -20.56 16.73
C VAL A 20 1.72 -19.77 18.01
N GLY A 21 0.95 -18.70 18.23
CA GLY A 21 1.08 -17.81 19.38
C GLY A 21 2.17 -16.74 19.24
N GLU A 22 3.17 -16.95 18.38
CA GLU A 22 4.21 -15.95 18.09
C GLU A 22 3.95 -15.23 16.76
N ASP A 23 3.76 -16.01 15.70
CA ASP A 23 3.65 -15.51 14.33
C ASP A 23 2.18 -15.45 13.89
N TYR A 24 1.32 -16.27 14.48
CA TYR A 24 -0.10 -16.28 14.15
C TYR A 24 -0.99 -16.88 15.24
N SER A 25 -2.27 -16.57 15.18
CA SER A 25 -3.36 -17.29 15.82
C SER A 25 -4.33 -17.80 14.76
N TYR A 26 -5.20 -18.73 15.12
CA TYR A 26 -6.21 -19.24 14.19
C TYR A 26 -7.52 -19.54 14.92
N GLU A 27 -8.60 -19.50 14.15
CA GLU A 27 -9.93 -19.90 14.60
C GLU A 27 -10.62 -20.78 13.56
N ASP A 28 -11.61 -21.52 14.01
CA ASP A 28 -12.43 -22.34 13.13
C ASP A 28 -13.21 -21.43 12.20
N PHE A 29 -13.01 -21.59 10.89
CA PHE A 29 -13.78 -20.84 9.90
C PHE A 29 -15.01 -21.62 9.46
N MET A 30 -14.80 -22.84 8.98
CA MET A 30 -15.89 -23.74 8.60
C MET A 30 -15.45 -25.21 8.58
N THR A 31 -16.41 -26.12 8.70
CA THR A 31 -16.20 -27.56 8.50
C THR A 31 -16.99 -27.98 7.27
N LEU A 32 -16.32 -28.64 6.33
CA LEU A 32 -16.97 -29.13 5.12
C LEU A 32 -17.71 -30.45 5.42
N LEU A 33 -18.75 -30.73 4.63
CA LEU A 33 -19.32 -32.07 4.59
C LEU A 33 -18.25 -33.07 4.11
N PRO A 34 -18.28 -34.33 4.57
CA PRO A 34 -17.33 -35.35 4.14
C PRO A 34 -17.27 -35.44 2.62
N PHE A 35 -16.07 -35.29 2.06
CA PHE A 35 -15.83 -35.32 0.63
C PHE A 35 -15.33 -36.69 0.22
N ARG A 36 -15.98 -37.34 -0.76
CA ARG A 36 -15.60 -38.68 -1.23
C ARG A 36 -15.02 -38.60 -2.63
N GLN A 37 -13.87 -39.23 -2.81
CA GLN A 37 -13.23 -39.35 -4.11
C GLN A 37 -12.68 -40.76 -4.30
N VAL A 38 -12.83 -41.28 -5.51
CA VAL A 38 -12.15 -42.53 -5.90
C VAL A 38 -10.73 -42.16 -6.31
N GLU A 39 -9.76 -42.66 -5.57
CA GLU A 39 -8.35 -42.36 -5.79
C GLU A 39 -7.52 -43.62 -6.03
N GLY A 40 -6.36 -43.44 -6.65
CA GLY A 40 -5.40 -44.50 -6.95
C GLY A 40 -5.08 -44.62 -8.43
N ALA A 41 -4.01 -45.35 -8.74
CA ALA A 41 -3.50 -45.51 -10.09
C ALA A 41 -3.75 -46.92 -10.63
N ARG A 42 -4.13 -47.00 -11.91
CA ARG A 42 -4.40 -48.26 -12.63
C ARG A 42 -5.48 -49.07 -11.91
N ASN A 43 -5.24 -50.35 -11.60
CA ASN A 43 -6.28 -51.24 -11.07
C ASN A 43 -6.47 -51.15 -9.54
N ASN A 44 -5.73 -50.28 -8.85
CA ASN A 44 -5.83 -50.11 -7.40
C ASN A 44 -6.61 -48.83 -7.11
N HIS A 45 -7.93 -48.91 -7.11
CA HIS A 45 -8.81 -47.83 -6.71
C HIS A 45 -9.33 -48.06 -5.28
N ALA A 46 -9.27 -47.02 -4.46
CA ALA A 46 -9.93 -46.97 -3.16
C ALA A 46 -10.93 -45.82 -3.15
N LEU A 47 -12.10 -46.06 -2.56
CA LEU A 47 -13.01 -44.98 -2.21
C LEU A 47 -12.48 -44.34 -0.92
N THR A 48 -11.99 -43.11 -1.02
CA THR A 48 -11.48 -42.34 0.12
C THR A 48 -12.51 -41.32 0.55
N GLU A 49 -12.71 -41.17 1.86
CA GLU A 49 -13.54 -40.11 2.45
C GLU A 49 -12.64 -39.15 3.24
N TYR A 50 -12.81 -37.86 2.98
CA TYR A 50 -12.05 -36.76 3.55
C TYR A 50 -12.93 -35.94 4.49
N GLY A 51 -12.52 -35.83 5.75
CA GLY A 51 -13.04 -34.83 6.68
C GLY A 51 -12.18 -33.57 6.63
N ILE A 52 -12.72 -32.47 6.10
CA ILE A 52 -11.97 -31.23 5.90
C ILE A 52 -12.50 -30.14 6.80
N LYS A 53 -11.59 -29.47 7.49
CA LYS A 53 -11.85 -28.28 8.28
C LYS A 53 -10.97 -27.14 7.80
N ILE A 54 -11.58 -25.98 7.65
CA ILE A 54 -10.93 -24.76 7.17
C ILE A 54 -10.80 -23.82 8.37
N PHE A 55 -9.60 -23.29 8.51
CA PHE A 55 -9.25 -22.38 9.59
C PHE A 55 -8.94 -21.01 8.99
N GLN A 56 -9.35 -19.98 9.72
CA GLN A 56 -8.92 -18.63 9.44
C GLN A 56 -7.66 -18.36 10.25
N VAL A 57 -6.62 -17.86 9.58
CA VAL A 57 -5.35 -17.49 10.21
C VAL A 57 -5.31 -15.97 10.37
N ARG A 58 -4.92 -15.51 11.57
CA ARG A 58 -4.57 -14.12 11.85
C ARG A 58 -3.09 -14.04 12.16
N LEU A 59 -2.36 -13.30 11.33
CA LEU A 59 -0.92 -13.11 11.43
C LEU A 59 -0.60 -11.98 12.40
N THR A 60 0.39 -12.19 13.27
CA THR A 60 1.06 -11.08 13.95
C THR A 60 1.90 -10.30 12.93
N LEU A 61 2.36 -9.10 13.29
CA LEU A 61 3.23 -8.32 12.41
C LEU A 61 4.51 -9.07 12.03
N LYS A 62 5.09 -9.79 13.00
CA LYS A 62 6.25 -10.66 12.79
C LYS A 62 5.92 -11.77 11.80
N GLY A 63 4.81 -12.47 12.00
CA GLY A 63 4.40 -13.57 11.13
C GLY A 63 4.05 -13.12 9.71
N GLU A 64 3.43 -11.95 9.54
CA GLU A 64 3.17 -11.35 8.24
C GLU A 64 4.48 -11.06 7.48
N ALA A 65 5.42 -10.38 8.13
CA ALA A 65 6.71 -10.07 7.51
C ALA A 65 7.51 -11.34 7.17
N ALA A 66 7.53 -12.33 8.08
CA ALA A 66 8.20 -13.61 7.87
C ALA A 66 7.57 -14.42 6.72
N LEU A 67 6.23 -14.47 6.64
CA LEU A 67 5.51 -15.10 5.54
C LEU A 67 5.90 -14.47 4.20
N TYR A 68 5.89 -13.14 4.14
CA TYR A 68 6.24 -12.42 2.91
C TYR A 68 7.69 -12.61 2.50
N ASP A 69 8.63 -12.59 3.46
CA ASP A 69 10.03 -12.92 3.20
C ASP A 69 10.17 -14.33 2.63
N ARG A 70 9.45 -15.31 3.21
CA ARG A 70 9.44 -16.68 2.71
C ARG A 70 8.90 -16.79 1.29
N VAL A 71 7.76 -16.15 1.02
CA VAL A 71 7.11 -16.13 -0.31
C VAL A 71 8.03 -15.51 -1.36
N CYS A 72 8.71 -14.41 -1.03
CA CYS A 72 9.65 -13.76 -1.93
C CYS A 72 10.89 -14.62 -2.23
N ASN A 73 11.36 -15.41 -1.25
CA ASN A 73 12.51 -16.30 -1.43
C ASN A 73 12.16 -17.63 -2.10
N GLU A 74 10.87 -18.00 -2.19
CA GLU A 74 10.38 -19.23 -2.82
C GLU A 74 9.22 -18.96 -3.82
N PRO A 75 9.45 -18.14 -4.87
CA PRO A 75 8.39 -17.61 -5.74
C PRO A 75 7.62 -18.66 -6.57
N GLY A 76 8.10 -19.91 -6.62
CA GLY A 76 7.42 -21.04 -7.27
C GLY A 76 6.60 -21.93 -6.33
N ARG A 77 6.78 -21.80 -5.00
CA ARG A 77 6.09 -22.63 -4.01
C ARG A 77 4.72 -22.09 -3.65
N PHE A 78 4.55 -20.78 -3.72
CA PHE A 78 3.34 -20.09 -3.26
C PHE A 78 2.62 -19.41 -4.42
N SER A 79 1.28 -19.45 -4.35
CA SER A 79 0.40 -18.81 -5.32
C SER A 79 -0.67 -18.04 -4.57
N TRP A 80 -0.90 -16.80 -4.98
CA TRP A 80 -1.96 -15.96 -4.44
C TRP A 80 -3.19 -16.11 -5.33
N PHE A 81 -4.32 -16.46 -4.75
CA PHE A 81 -5.60 -16.52 -5.44
C PHE A 81 -6.55 -15.48 -4.84
N SER A 82 -7.25 -14.74 -5.69
CA SER A 82 -8.47 -14.04 -5.25
C SER A 82 -9.61 -15.03 -5.00
N ALA A 83 -10.67 -14.59 -4.33
CA ALA A 83 -11.87 -15.41 -4.17
C ALA A 83 -12.47 -15.82 -5.53
N GLU A 84 -12.40 -14.92 -6.52
CA GLU A 84 -12.83 -15.19 -7.89
C GLU A 84 -11.94 -16.24 -8.58
N ASP A 85 -10.62 -16.18 -8.39
CA ASP A 85 -9.69 -17.18 -8.94
C ASP A 85 -9.94 -18.57 -8.35
N LEU A 86 -10.25 -18.66 -7.05
CA LEU A 86 -10.62 -19.92 -6.42
C LEU A 86 -11.93 -20.47 -6.99
N THR A 87 -12.92 -19.63 -7.28
CA THR A 87 -14.14 -20.06 -7.99
C THR A 87 -13.82 -20.62 -9.38
N ARG A 88 -12.86 -20.03 -10.11
CA ARG A 88 -12.37 -20.57 -11.40
C ARG A 88 -11.44 -21.77 -11.26
N GLN A 89 -10.91 -22.05 -10.07
CA GLN A 89 -9.85 -23.02 -9.80
C GLN A 89 -8.56 -22.81 -10.60
N THR A 90 -8.41 -21.69 -11.28
CA THR A 90 -7.30 -21.42 -12.19
C THR A 90 -6.94 -19.95 -12.15
N LEU A 91 -5.64 -19.68 -12.14
CA LEU A 91 -5.08 -18.35 -12.32
C LEU A 91 -4.96 -18.04 -13.82
N PRO A 92 -4.90 -16.74 -14.21
CA PRO A 92 -4.64 -16.34 -15.59
C PRO A 92 -3.34 -16.89 -16.19
N ASP A 93 -2.36 -17.24 -15.34
CA ASP A 93 -1.09 -17.83 -15.73
C ASP A 93 -1.12 -19.37 -15.87
N GLY A 94 -2.28 -19.99 -15.71
CA GLY A 94 -2.49 -21.42 -15.89
C GLY A 94 -2.24 -22.29 -14.66
N ARG A 95 -1.84 -21.71 -13.51
CA ARG A 95 -1.75 -22.46 -12.24
C ARG A 95 -3.14 -22.81 -11.72
N SER A 96 -3.30 -24.03 -11.21
CA SER A 96 -4.59 -24.54 -10.73
C SER A 96 -4.65 -24.67 -9.21
N ALA A 97 -5.83 -24.42 -8.64
CA ALA A 97 -6.16 -24.71 -7.24
C ALA A 97 -7.00 -25.99 -7.14
N TYR A 98 -6.48 -27.00 -6.45
CA TYR A 98 -7.19 -28.25 -6.20
C TYR A 98 -8.10 -28.11 -4.98
N ILE A 99 -9.30 -27.54 -5.20
CA ILE A 99 -10.28 -27.24 -4.15
C ILE A 99 -11.65 -27.91 -4.40
N ASP A 100 -11.65 -29.09 -5.02
CA ASP A 100 -12.87 -29.81 -5.40
C ASP A 100 -13.79 -30.08 -4.22
N ALA A 101 -13.22 -30.35 -3.04
CA ALA A 101 -13.99 -30.50 -1.81
C ALA A 101 -14.73 -29.21 -1.42
N LEU A 102 -14.08 -28.04 -1.58
CA LEU A 102 -14.71 -26.74 -1.29
C LEU A 102 -15.84 -26.45 -2.27
N LYS A 103 -15.61 -26.69 -3.57
CA LYS A 103 -16.64 -26.57 -4.60
C LYS A 103 -17.81 -27.53 -4.40
N SER A 104 -17.53 -28.79 -4.07
CA SER A 104 -18.58 -29.78 -3.81
C SER A 104 -19.41 -29.41 -2.58
N ALA A 105 -18.82 -28.75 -1.58
CA ALA A 105 -19.51 -28.37 -0.36
C ALA A 105 -20.30 -27.06 -0.50
N LEU A 106 -19.81 -26.09 -1.28
CA LEU A 106 -20.37 -24.74 -1.34
C LEU A 106 -21.01 -24.37 -2.70
N GLY A 107 -20.64 -25.04 -3.78
CA GLY A 107 -21.12 -24.69 -5.13
C GLY A 107 -20.82 -23.23 -5.48
N ASP A 108 -21.86 -22.47 -5.81
CA ASP A 108 -21.76 -21.04 -6.14
C ASP A 108 -21.44 -20.15 -4.92
N GLU A 109 -21.56 -20.69 -3.70
CA GLU A 109 -21.28 -19.94 -2.46
C GLU A 109 -19.79 -19.87 -2.11
N VAL A 110 -18.87 -20.45 -2.91
CA VAL A 110 -17.43 -20.40 -2.64
C VAL A 110 -16.93 -18.96 -2.50
N GLN A 111 -17.19 -18.12 -3.51
CA GLN A 111 -16.75 -16.73 -3.49
C GLN A 111 -17.34 -15.94 -2.31
N PRO A 112 -18.67 -15.84 -2.14
CA PRO A 112 -19.25 -15.05 -1.04
C PRO A 112 -18.90 -15.62 0.34
N THR A 113 -18.57 -16.91 0.46
CA THR A 113 -18.06 -17.47 1.72
C THR A 113 -16.64 -17.02 1.99
N LEU A 114 -15.73 -17.08 1.01
CA LEU A 114 -14.34 -16.66 1.19
C LEU A 114 -14.21 -15.14 1.37
N GLU A 115 -15.07 -14.34 0.74
CA GLU A 115 -15.10 -12.89 0.93
C GLU A 115 -15.57 -12.46 2.33
N LYS A 116 -16.24 -13.34 3.08
CA LYS A 116 -16.58 -13.11 4.49
C LYS A 116 -15.39 -13.36 5.42
N ALA A 117 -14.31 -13.98 4.95
CA ALA A 117 -13.12 -14.18 5.76
C ALA A 117 -12.53 -12.81 6.14
N PRO A 118 -12.31 -12.54 7.44
CA PRO A 118 -11.62 -11.33 7.89
C PRO A 118 -10.19 -11.27 7.34
N ASP A 119 -9.67 -10.05 7.22
CA ASP A 119 -8.26 -9.83 6.90
C ASP A 119 -7.35 -10.54 7.92
N SER A 120 -6.37 -11.28 7.41
CA SER A 120 -5.38 -11.99 8.21
C SER A 120 -4.36 -11.04 8.84
N SER A 121 -4.17 -9.84 8.32
CA SER A 121 -3.22 -8.87 8.86
C SER A 121 -3.70 -8.28 10.19
N SER A 122 -2.82 -8.24 11.19
CA SER A 122 -3.04 -7.50 12.44
C SER A 122 -2.63 -6.03 12.35
N PHE A 123 -2.23 -5.55 11.17
CA PHE A 123 -1.75 -4.18 11.02
C PHE A 123 -2.86 -3.16 11.30
N THR A 124 -2.56 -2.26 12.23
CA THR A 124 -3.37 -1.05 12.47
C THR A 124 -2.50 0.17 12.18
N PRO A 125 -2.89 1.03 11.21
CA PRO A 125 -2.17 2.29 10.98
C PRO A 125 -2.10 3.14 12.25
N ARG A 126 -0.92 3.68 12.56
CA ARG A 126 -0.74 4.64 13.66
C ARG A 126 -1.48 5.94 13.43
N PHE A 127 -1.60 6.34 12.16
CA PHE A 127 -2.32 7.53 11.74
C PHE A 127 -3.49 7.15 10.84
N SER A 128 -4.68 7.64 11.19
CA SER A 128 -5.92 7.35 10.47
C SER A 128 -6.84 8.56 10.42
N GLY A 129 -7.69 8.60 9.39
CA GLY A 129 -8.66 9.68 9.19
C GLY A 129 -8.06 11.00 8.70
N GLU A 130 -8.91 11.99 8.45
CA GLU A 130 -8.53 13.24 7.78
C GLU A 130 -7.71 14.22 8.64
N ASN A 131 -7.65 13.99 9.96
CA ASN A 131 -6.90 14.84 10.90
C ASN A 131 -5.47 14.37 11.12
N GLN A 132 -5.09 13.19 10.63
CA GLN A 132 -3.77 12.59 10.82
C GLN A 132 -3.14 12.28 9.46
N LEU A 133 -3.08 13.28 8.58
CA LEU A 133 -2.41 13.17 7.29
C LEU A 133 -0.96 13.62 7.44
N LEU A 134 -0.03 12.81 6.96
CA LEU A 134 1.40 13.04 7.03
C LEU A 134 1.97 13.31 5.64
N THR A 135 2.71 14.39 5.52
CA THR A 135 3.55 14.69 4.35
C THR A 135 5.02 14.47 4.71
N ILE A 136 5.68 13.58 3.96
CA ILE A 136 7.13 13.33 4.03
C ILE A 136 7.88 14.44 3.27
N PRO A 137 8.92 15.04 3.85
CA PRO A 137 9.64 16.16 3.23
C PRO A 137 10.43 15.76 1.97
N SER A 138 10.58 16.70 1.04
CA SER A 138 11.36 16.54 -0.21
C SER A 138 12.88 16.47 0.00
N SER A 139 13.37 16.88 1.17
CA SER A 139 14.79 16.90 1.54
C SER A 139 14.97 16.79 3.07
N PRO A 140 16.18 16.47 3.56
CA PRO A 140 16.41 16.24 5.00
C PRO A 140 16.28 17.49 5.88
N ASP A 141 16.40 18.68 5.29
CA ASP A 141 16.31 19.99 5.95
C ASP A 141 14.89 20.54 6.00
N ARG A 142 13.97 19.95 5.24
CA ARG A 142 12.57 20.38 5.19
C ARG A 142 11.72 19.70 6.27
N PRO A 143 10.72 20.40 6.81
CA PRO A 143 9.89 19.88 7.88
C PRO A 143 8.86 18.88 7.36
N PHE A 144 8.40 18.02 8.26
CA PHE A 144 7.17 17.27 8.05
C PHE A 144 5.96 18.20 8.15
N LEU A 145 4.89 17.87 7.41
CA LEU A 145 3.57 18.47 7.61
C LEU A 145 2.63 17.40 8.15
N PHE A 146 2.06 17.62 9.33
CA PHE A 146 1.17 16.68 9.99
C PHE A 146 -0.15 17.33 10.39
N GLY A 147 -1.28 16.73 10.06
CA GLY A 147 -2.59 17.23 10.50
C GLY A 147 -3.62 17.27 9.38
N LYS A 148 -4.72 18.01 9.59
CA LYS A 148 -5.78 18.24 8.58
C LYS A 148 -5.30 19.19 7.50
N THR A 149 -5.84 19.04 6.29
CA THR A 149 -5.41 19.84 5.13
C THR A 149 -5.75 21.31 5.32
N GLY A 150 -4.76 22.20 5.16
CA GLY A 150 -4.85 23.64 5.43
C GLY A 150 -4.75 24.01 6.93
N LYS A 151 -4.48 23.04 7.80
CA LYS A 151 -4.26 23.20 9.25
C LYS A 151 -3.12 22.30 9.73
N GLU A 152 -2.16 22.06 8.85
CA GLU A 152 -1.01 21.23 9.14
C GLU A 152 -0.11 21.89 10.19
N THR A 153 0.39 21.08 11.11
CA THR A 153 1.50 21.44 11.99
C THR A 153 2.80 21.10 11.31
N THR A 154 3.72 22.05 11.31
CA THR A 154 5.09 21.88 10.83
C THR A 154 5.93 21.24 11.93
N ILE A 155 6.57 20.11 11.64
CA ILE A 155 7.46 19.43 12.58
C ILE A 155 8.87 19.42 11.97
N GLN A 156 9.76 20.22 12.54
CA GLN A 156 11.16 20.27 12.12
C GLN A 156 11.94 19.16 12.83
N LEU A 157 12.64 18.35 12.04
CA LEU A 157 13.52 17.30 12.55
C LEU A 157 14.80 17.29 11.71
N ALA A 158 15.96 17.41 12.35
CA ALA A 158 17.22 17.26 11.65
C ALA A 158 17.44 15.79 11.28
N MET A 159 17.56 15.51 9.98
CA MET A 159 17.86 14.18 9.47
C MET A 159 19.15 14.20 8.66
N THR A 160 19.93 13.14 8.75
CA THR A 160 20.99 12.89 7.77
C THR A 160 20.38 12.51 6.42
N ASN A 161 21.15 12.63 5.34
CA ASN A 161 20.73 12.15 4.01
C ASN A 161 20.34 10.67 4.02
N ASP A 162 21.03 9.84 4.81
CA ASP A 162 20.78 8.40 4.86
C ASP A 162 19.49 8.06 5.62
N GLN A 163 19.22 8.75 6.72
CA GLN A 163 17.97 8.64 7.48
C GLN A 163 16.77 9.11 6.66
N TRP A 164 16.88 10.28 6.03
CA TRP A 164 15.86 10.79 5.12
C TRP A 164 15.65 9.82 3.94
N GLY A 165 16.73 9.33 3.32
CA GLY A 165 16.66 8.38 2.22
C GLY A 165 15.97 7.08 2.61
N LEU A 166 16.23 6.56 3.82
CA LEU A 166 15.56 5.37 4.35
C LEU A 166 14.07 5.62 4.53
N LEU A 167 13.73 6.70 5.25
CA LEU A 167 12.33 7.10 5.50
C LEU A 167 11.56 7.26 4.19
N PHE A 168 12.14 7.98 3.24
CA PHE A 168 11.53 8.26 1.95
C PHE A 168 11.31 6.98 1.15
N THR A 169 12.30 6.08 1.12
CA THR A 169 12.19 4.77 0.46
C THR A 169 11.06 3.93 1.05
N LEU A 170 10.99 3.84 2.38
CA LEU A 170 9.92 3.10 3.06
C LEU A 170 8.55 3.71 2.80
N ALA A 171 8.44 5.04 2.85
CA ALA A 171 7.19 5.75 2.60
C ALA A 171 6.72 5.59 1.15
N TRP A 172 7.63 5.71 0.20
CA TRP A 172 7.36 5.52 -1.22
C TRP A 172 6.82 4.12 -1.51
N TYR A 173 7.54 3.11 -1.00
CA TYR A 173 7.14 1.72 -1.16
C TYR A 173 5.81 1.42 -0.45
N ARG A 174 5.62 1.97 0.77
CA ARG A 174 4.37 1.84 1.51
C ARG A 174 3.19 2.44 0.74
N LYS A 175 3.38 3.56 0.05
CA LYS A 175 2.35 4.17 -0.80
C LYS A 175 1.92 3.26 -1.96
N GLY A 176 2.75 2.26 -2.32
CA GLY A 176 2.53 1.35 -3.44
C GLY A 176 3.08 1.90 -4.75
N LEU A 177 4.04 2.83 -4.66
CA LEU A 177 4.69 3.41 -5.82
C LEU A 177 5.92 2.59 -6.21
N GLU A 178 6.26 2.63 -7.50
CA GLU A 178 7.35 1.83 -8.05
C GLU A 178 8.70 2.30 -7.50
N LEU A 179 9.52 1.31 -7.11
CA LEU A 179 10.84 1.49 -6.54
C LEU A 179 11.77 0.45 -7.15
N LYS A 180 12.90 0.89 -7.67
CA LYS A 180 13.99 0.00 -8.09
C LYS A 180 15.09 0.02 -7.04
N LEU A 181 15.38 -1.14 -6.48
CA LEU A 181 16.47 -1.27 -5.52
C LEU A 181 17.82 -0.98 -6.18
N GLY A 182 18.61 -0.14 -5.52
CA GLY A 182 19.98 0.20 -5.91
C GLY A 182 21.02 -0.63 -5.18
N SER A 183 20.65 -1.25 -4.06
CA SER A 183 21.53 -2.05 -3.21
C SER A 183 20.96 -3.44 -2.93
N LYS A 184 21.85 -4.38 -2.61
CA LYS A 184 21.47 -5.70 -2.08
C LYS A 184 21.26 -5.68 -0.56
N GLU A 185 21.40 -4.51 0.05
CA GLU A 185 21.30 -4.32 1.50
C GLU A 185 19.86 -4.36 1.99
N ILE A 186 18.90 -4.17 1.09
CA ILE A 186 17.47 -4.24 1.41
C ILE A 186 16.74 -5.18 0.46
N SER A 187 15.67 -5.79 0.98
CA SER A 187 14.72 -6.59 0.19
C SER A 187 13.32 -6.03 0.37
N LEU A 188 12.61 -5.81 -0.75
CA LEU A 188 11.22 -5.36 -0.73
C LEU A 188 10.29 -6.55 -0.55
N LEU A 189 9.42 -6.48 0.45
CA LEU A 189 8.45 -7.52 0.78
C LEU A 189 7.02 -6.95 0.63
N PRO A 190 6.03 -7.77 0.24
CA PRO A 190 4.65 -7.34 0.13
C PRO A 190 4.12 -6.50 1.32
N SER A 191 3.06 -5.74 1.04
CA SER A 191 2.40 -4.85 2.01
C SER A 191 3.30 -3.74 2.60
N GLY A 192 4.39 -3.39 1.91
CA GLY A 192 5.27 -2.28 2.27
C GLY A 192 6.33 -2.63 3.30
N TRP A 193 6.52 -3.92 3.59
CA TRP A 193 7.62 -4.39 4.43
C TRP A 193 8.94 -4.31 3.68
N VAL A 194 9.99 -3.99 4.41
CA VAL A 194 11.37 -4.02 3.92
C VAL A 194 12.19 -4.81 4.91
N ARG A 195 13.03 -5.72 4.41
CA ARG A 195 14.03 -6.41 5.20
C ARG A 195 15.38 -5.71 5.02
N LEU A 196 16.07 -5.39 6.11
CA LEU A 196 17.50 -5.03 6.05
C LEU A 196 18.32 -6.31 6.15
N ASN A 197 19.27 -6.45 5.22
CA ASN A 197 20.16 -7.59 5.15
C ASN A 197 21.44 -7.36 5.96
N ASP A 198 21.76 -6.10 6.30
CA ASP A 198 22.89 -5.73 7.16
C ASP A 198 22.42 -5.39 8.60
N PRO A 199 22.87 -6.16 9.62
CA PRO A 199 22.54 -5.88 11.02
C PRO A 199 22.96 -4.50 11.53
N SER A 200 24.05 -3.92 11.00
CA SER A 200 24.53 -2.59 11.42
C SER A 200 23.52 -1.50 11.06
N GLN A 201 22.91 -1.60 9.87
CA GLN A 201 21.87 -0.70 9.40
C GLN A 201 20.59 -0.81 10.22
N MET A 202 20.30 -1.98 10.78
CA MET A 202 19.16 -2.14 11.68
C MET A 202 19.37 -1.40 13.00
N VAL A 203 20.59 -1.34 13.52
CA VAL A 203 20.90 -0.54 14.72
C VAL A 203 20.62 0.94 14.44
N GLU A 204 21.08 1.45 13.29
CA GLU A 204 20.82 2.82 12.86
C GLU A 204 19.32 3.08 12.66
N ALA A 205 18.61 2.16 12.01
CA ALA A 205 17.17 2.27 11.77
C ALA A 205 16.37 2.29 13.08
N LYS A 206 16.74 1.47 14.07
CA LYS A 206 16.13 1.47 15.42
C LYS A 206 16.37 2.79 16.16
N GLN A 207 17.60 3.30 16.11
CA GLN A 207 17.92 4.61 16.69
C GLN A 207 17.10 5.73 16.02
N PHE A 208 17.03 5.73 14.70
CA PHE A 208 16.25 6.71 13.95
C PHE A 208 14.75 6.60 14.21
N ALA A 209 14.20 5.39 14.34
CA ALA A 209 12.81 5.17 14.73
C ALA A 209 12.51 5.76 16.12
N SER A 210 13.45 5.68 17.08
CA SER A 210 13.33 6.32 18.39
C SER A 210 13.30 7.84 18.27
N VAL A 211 14.24 8.44 17.51
CA VAL A 211 14.30 9.89 17.27
C VAL A 211 12.99 10.41 16.67
N LEU A 212 12.44 9.69 15.70
CA LEU A 212 11.14 9.98 15.09
C LEU A 212 10.00 9.92 16.12
N ALA A 213 9.97 8.87 16.95
CA ALA A 213 8.95 8.72 18.00
C ALA A 213 9.02 9.84 19.05
N ASP A 214 10.24 10.22 19.49
CA ASP A 214 10.46 11.30 20.46
C ASP A 214 10.01 12.67 19.91
N ALA A 215 10.05 12.84 18.59
CA ALA A 215 9.50 14.00 17.89
C ALA A 215 7.97 13.95 17.69
N GLY A 216 7.28 12.96 18.27
CA GLY A 216 5.83 12.76 18.10
C GLY A 216 5.44 12.12 16.76
N LEU A 217 6.42 11.60 16.01
CA LEU A 217 6.23 10.97 14.70
C LEU A 217 6.68 9.51 14.76
N PRO A 218 5.96 8.60 15.43
CA PRO A 218 6.37 7.20 15.50
C PRO A 218 6.11 6.51 14.14
N LEU A 219 6.89 6.81 13.11
CA LEU A 219 6.61 6.44 11.71
C LEU A 219 7.08 5.05 11.33
N ILE A 220 8.18 4.59 11.91
CA ILE A 220 8.81 3.32 11.55
C ILE A 220 8.33 2.25 12.52
N GLU A 221 7.76 1.19 11.98
CA GLU A 221 7.44 -0.04 12.69
C GLU A 221 8.50 -1.07 12.39
N ILE A 222 9.02 -1.73 13.43
CA ILE A 222 10.10 -2.73 13.35
C ILE A 222 9.61 -4.03 13.99
N THR A 223 9.86 -5.16 13.33
CA THR A 223 9.52 -6.49 13.85
C THR A 223 10.57 -7.53 13.46
N GLY A 224 10.69 -8.59 14.26
CA GLY A 224 11.61 -9.71 14.01
C GLY A 224 13.09 -9.31 13.89
N ASP A 225 13.47 -8.15 14.41
CA ASP A 225 14.82 -7.55 14.37
C ASP A 225 15.44 -7.36 12.98
N VAL A 226 14.71 -7.57 11.89
CA VAL A 226 15.22 -7.40 10.52
C VAL A 226 14.21 -6.73 9.58
N TYR A 227 12.94 -6.66 9.97
CA TYR A 227 11.88 -6.11 9.15
C TYR A 227 11.44 -4.74 9.64
N LEU A 228 11.19 -3.84 8.69
CA LEU A 228 10.65 -2.52 8.97
C LEU A 228 9.64 -2.08 7.92
N ARG A 229 8.73 -1.17 8.30
CA ARG A 229 7.83 -0.47 7.37
C ARG A 229 7.40 0.87 7.91
N ILE A 230 6.78 1.68 7.06
CA ILE A 230 6.01 2.84 7.53
C ILE A 230 4.68 2.39 8.14
N ALA A 231 4.47 2.80 9.39
CA ALA A 231 3.28 2.53 10.20
C ALA A 231 2.06 3.42 9.84
N VAL A 232 2.08 4.07 8.67
CA VAL A 232 1.05 4.98 8.19
C VAL A 232 0.25 4.31 7.07
N GLY A 233 -1.07 4.53 7.07
CA GLY A 233 -1.95 4.03 6.02
C GLY A 233 -1.69 4.74 4.69
N LYS A 234 -1.87 4.05 3.57
CA LYS A 234 -1.63 4.63 2.22
C LYS A 234 -2.45 5.90 1.96
N SER A 235 -3.67 5.98 2.51
CA SER A 235 -4.56 7.14 2.42
C SER A 235 -4.11 8.35 3.22
N ASN A 236 -3.21 8.15 4.17
CA ASN A 236 -2.73 9.15 5.13
C ASN A 236 -1.29 9.60 4.85
N LEU A 237 -0.64 9.00 3.85
CA LEU A 237 0.75 9.24 3.50
C LEU A 237 0.84 10.05 2.20
N PHE A 238 1.52 11.18 2.26
CA PHE A 238 1.74 12.12 1.16
C PHE A 238 3.21 12.53 1.09
N PHE A 239 3.59 13.15 -0.02
CA PHE A 239 4.92 13.70 -0.24
C PHE A 239 4.83 15.19 -0.52
N ASP A 240 5.92 15.88 -0.24
CA ASP A 240 6.03 17.32 -0.46
C ASP A 240 5.73 17.70 -1.92
N ASP A 241 5.10 18.85 -2.12
CA ASP A 241 4.64 19.27 -3.45
C ASP A 241 5.82 19.56 -4.40
N GLU A 242 7.00 19.88 -3.86
CA GLU A 242 8.24 20.07 -4.64
C GLU A 242 8.67 18.82 -5.42
N LEU A 243 8.16 17.64 -5.04
CA LEU A 243 8.46 16.40 -5.74
C LEU A 243 7.60 16.20 -6.99
N TYR A 244 6.72 17.14 -7.30
CA TYR A 244 5.76 17.02 -8.40
C TYR A 244 5.93 18.15 -9.42
N SER A 245 5.70 17.77 -10.68
CA SER A 245 5.50 18.67 -11.80
C SER A 245 4.18 18.36 -12.48
N TYR A 246 3.69 19.28 -13.31
CA TYR A 246 2.46 19.06 -14.07
C TYR A 246 2.49 19.67 -15.47
N SER A 247 1.70 19.10 -16.38
CA SER A 247 1.41 19.68 -17.68
C SER A 247 -0.08 19.60 -18.00
N LEU A 248 -0.57 20.57 -18.76
CA LEU A 248 -1.97 20.67 -19.17
C LEU A 248 -2.08 20.45 -20.68
N ASN A 249 -2.61 19.30 -21.08
CA ASN A 249 -2.84 18.96 -22.48
C ASN A 249 -4.30 19.27 -22.85
N ARG A 250 -4.51 20.24 -23.73
CA ARG A 250 -5.85 20.60 -24.23
C ARG A 250 -5.78 21.19 -25.64
N GLU A 251 -6.84 21.01 -26.41
CA GLU A 251 -7.00 21.66 -27.71
C GLU A 251 -7.91 22.89 -27.57
N GLY A 252 -7.33 24.08 -27.67
CA GLY A 252 -8.06 25.34 -27.55
C GLY A 252 -8.81 25.47 -26.22
N ASP A 253 -10.11 25.75 -26.29
CA ASP A 253 -10.98 25.97 -25.13
C ASP A 253 -11.97 24.80 -24.96
N SER A 254 -11.40 23.61 -24.75
CA SER A 254 -12.10 22.34 -24.55
C SER A 254 -11.71 21.67 -23.23
N ASP A 255 -12.30 20.49 -22.97
CA ASP A 255 -11.84 19.58 -21.92
C ASP A 255 -10.38 19.19 -22.18
N GLY A 256 -9.68 18.74 -21.14
CA GLY A 256 -8.25 18.46 -21.23
C GLY A 256 -7.81 17.32 -20.34
N ILE A 257 -6.53 17.02 -20.41
CA ILE A 257 -5.84 16.06 -19.54
C ILE A 257 -4.79 16.84 -18.74
N LEU A 258 -4.95 16.83 -17.43
CA LEU A 258 -3.92 17.25 -16.49
C LEU A 258 -3.01 16.06 -16.21
N ASP A 259 -1.77 16.16 -16.63
CA ASP A 259 -0.73 15.20 -16.31
C ASP A 259 0.04 15.69 -15.09
N VAL A 260 0.07 14.91 -14.02
CA VAL A 260 0.89 15.18 -12.83
C VAL A 260 1.93 14.08 -12.72
N SER A 261 3.20 14.44 -12.60
CA SER A 261 4.30 13.48 -12.50
C SER A 261 5.17 13.75 -11.28
N THR A 262 5.68 12.71 -10.66
CA THR A 262 6.71 12.84 -9.63
C THR A 262 8.09 12.91 -10.27
N HIS A 263 8.99 13.68 -9.67
CA HIS A 263 10.40 13.66 -10.04
C HIS A 263 11.04 12.31 -9.65
N ALA A 264 11.92 11.82 -10.51
CA ALA A 264 12.75 10.69 -10.16
C ALA A 264 13.75 11.12 -9.07
N LEU A 265 13.94 10.27 -8.07
CA LEU A 265 14.83 10.55 -6.95
C LEU A 265 15.72 9.34 -6.69
N SER A 266 17.01 9.58 -6.44
CA SER A 266 17.93 8.51 -6.07
C SER A 266 18.36 8.68 -4.62
N THR A 267 18.24 7.61 -3.85
CA THR A 267 18.82 7.48 -2.52
C THR A 267 19.84 6.33 -2.55
N ARG A 268 20.65 6.17 -1.50
CA ARG A 268 21.54 5.00 -1.40
C ARG A 268 20.80 3.66 -1.41
N TRP A 269 19.52 3.67 -1.02
CA TRP A 269 18.67 2.48 -0.89
C TRP A 269 18.02 2.07 -2.21
N GLY A 270 17.80 3.03 -3.11
CA GLY A 270 17.23 2.76 -4.41
C GLY A 270 16.88 4.00 -5.21
N THR A 271 16.49 3.75 -6.45
CA THR A 271 16.02 4.75 -7.38
C THR A 271 14.50 4.69 -7.46
N ILE A 272 13.89 5.83 -7.20
CA ILE A 272 12.47 6.07 -7.30
C ILE A 272 12.19 6.57 -8.71
N HIS A 273 11.34 5.84 -9.43
CA HIS A 273 10.92 6.21 -10.77
C HIS A 273 9.79 7.24 -10.71
N SER A 274 9.69 8.06 -11.77
CA SER A 274 8.59 8.99 -11.93
C SER A 274 7.27 8.22 -12.03
N SER A 275 6.34 8.51 -11.14
CA SER A 275 4.95 8.07 -11.24
C SER A 275 4.14 9.16 -11.94
N LYS A 276 3.15 8.77 -12.75
CA LYS A 276 2.31 9.71 -13.50
C LYS A 276 0.84 9.45 -13.21
N ALA A 277 0.09 10.51 -12.94
CA ALA A 277 -1.37 10.51 -12.91
C ALA A 277 -1.90 11.36 -14.07
N ALA A 278 -2.64 10.71 -14.97
CA ALA A 278 -3.40 11.39 -16.01
C ALA A 278 -4.84 11.63 -15.52
N VAL A 279 -5.24 12.90 -15.46
CA VAL A 279 -6.51 13.34 -14.90
C VAL A 279 -7.32 14.03 -16.00
N PRO A 280 -8.37 13.38 -16.54
CA PRO A 280 -9.33 14.06 -17.40
C PRO A 280 -10.02 15.17 -16.60
N ILE A 281 -10.01 16.38 -17.14
CA ILE A 281 -10.58 17.56 -16.50
C ILE A 281 -11.46 18.31 -17.48
N THR A 282 -12.49 18.97 -16.93
CA THR A 282 -13.41 19.76 -17.73
C THR A 282 -12.76 21.06 -18.18
N LYS A 283 -13.32 21.64 -19.23
CA LYS A 283 -13.00 22.97 -19.73
C LYS A 283 -12.97 24.04 -18.63
N ASN A 284 -13.89 23.98 -17.66
CA ASN A 284 -13.91 24.91 -16.53
C ASN A 284 -12.64 24.80 -15.67
N ILE A 285 -12.22 23.58 -15.35
CA ILE A 285 -10.99 23.32 -14.59
C ILE A 285 -9.75 23.72 -15.40
N CYS A 286 -9.72 23.45 -16.70
CA CYS A 286 -8.64 23.94 -17.57
C CYS A 286 -8.49 25.47 -17.47
N ARG A 287 -9.60 26.21 -17.52
CA ARG A 287 -9.59 27.68 -17.36
C ARG A 287 -9.10 28.11 -15.99
N VAL A 288 -9.48 27.42 -14.92
CA VAL A 288 -8.99 27.69 -13.55
C VAL A 288 -7.47 27.54 -13.47
N ILE A 289 -6.93 26.43 -13.99
CA ILE A 289 -5.48 26.18 -13.97
C ILE A 289 -4.73 27.27 -14.76
N VAL A 290 -5.24 27.62 -15.95
CA VAL A 290 -4.64 28.68 -16.79
C VAL A 290 -4.71 30.05 -16.12
N ALA A 291 -5.82 30.38 -15.46
CA ALA A 291 -5.95 31.64 -14.72
C ALA A 291 -4.90 31.72 -13.59
N ILE A 292 -4.74 30.66 -12.80
CA ILE A 292 -3.74 30.60 -11.73
C ILE A 292 -2.31 30.70 -12.31
N GLN A 293 -2.02 30.01 -13.41
CA GLN A 293 -0.72 30.12 -14.12
C GLN A 293 -0.41 31.55 -14.59
N GLN A 294 -1.44 32.33 -14.92
CA GLN A 294 -1.32 33.73 -15.31
C GLN A 294 -1.30 34.70 -14.11
N GLY A 295 -1.32 34.19 -12.88
CA GLY A 295 -1.37 35.00 -11.66
C GLY A 295 -2.73 35.66 -11.42
N LEU A 296 -3.79 35.17 -12.05
CA LEU A 296 -5.14 35.69 -11.92
C LEU A 296 -5.94 34.90 -10.87
N ASP A 297 -6.82 35.57 -10.15
CA ASP A 297 -7.81 34.89 -9.32
C ASP A 297 -8.84 34.20 -10.23
N PRO A 298 -8.96 32.85 -10.19
CA PRO A 298 -9.92 32.14 -11.01
C PRO A 298 -11.37 32.51 -10.69
N VAL A 299 -11.69 32.90 -9.45
CA VAL A 299 -13.07 33.19 -9.04
C VAL A 299 -13.54 34.55 -9.56
N SER A 300 -12.61 35.46 -9.87
CA SER A 300 -12.93 36.76 -10.45
C SER A 300 -13.09 36.74 -11.98
N GLN A 301 -12.88 35.59 -12.64
CA GLN A 301 -12.92 35.50 -14.10
C GLN A 301 -14.36 35.27 -14.60
N PRO A 302 -14.85 36.05 -15.58
CA PRO A 302 -16.24 35.97 -16.07
C PRO A 302 -16.58 34.62 -16.73
N ASN A 303 -15.56 33.88 -17.17
CA ASN A 303 -15.69 32.62 -17.89
C ASN A 303 -15.45 31.38 -17.00
N ILE A 304 -15.30 31.56 -15.69
CA ILE A 304 -15.08 30.47 -14.74
C ILE A 304 -16.29 30.37 -13.81
N ARG A 305 -16.85 29.16 -13.69
CA ARG A 305 -17.92 28.86 -12.74
C ARG A 305 -17.30 28.49 -11.40
N GLY A 306 -17.53 29.33 -10.38
CA GLY A 306 -16.94 29.20 -9.05
C GLY A 306 -17.76 28.42 -8.02
N GLU A 307 -19.07 28.29 -8.20
CA GLU A 307 -20.03 27.82 -7.17
C GLU A 307 -19.74 26.41 -6.62
N ASP A 308 -19.04 25.57 -7.39
CA ASP A 308 -18.67 24.19 -7.00
C ASP A 308 -17.17 23.89 -7.14
N LEU A 309 -16.33 24.91 -7.32
CA LEU A 309 -14.93 24.72 -7.71
C LEU A 309 -14.15 23.83 -6.73
N GLN A 310 -14.28 24.06 -5.43
CA GLN A 310 -13.58 23.27 -4.41
C GLN A 310 -14.03 21.80 -4.39
N ARG A 311 -15.32 21.53 -4.61
CA ARG A 311 -15.86 20.17 -4.72
C ARG A 311 -15.31 19.48 -5.96
N ASP A 312 -15.35 20.17 -7.10
CA ASP A 312 -14.86 19.67 -8.38
C ASP A 312 -13.36 19.35 -8.35
N LEU A 313 -12.54 20.24 -7.77
CA LEU A 313 -11.11 19.99 -7.59
C LEU A 313 -10.85 18.76 -6.72
N ARG A 314 -11.58 18.63 -5.60
CA ARG A 314 -11.44 17.49 -4.69
C ARG A 314 -11.80 16.18 -5.38
N GLU A 315 -12.94 16.12 -6.05
CA GLU A 315 -13.50 14.88 -6.60
C GLU A 315 -12.79 14.46 -7.89
N LYS A 316 -12.47 15.41 -8.77
CA LYS A 316 -11.90 15.12 -10.10
C LYS A 316 -10.37 15.06 -10.08
N ILE A 317 -9.69 15.94 -9.33
CA ILE A 317 -8.22 16.03 -9.33
C ILE A 317 -7.63 15.36 -8.09
N ASP A 318 -8.01 15.78 -6.88
CA ASP A 318 -7.36 15.32 -5.66
C ASP A 318 -7.53 13.81 -5.47
N THR A 319 -8.71 13.23 -5.78
CA THR A 319 -8.92 11.77 -5.70
C THR A 319 -7.87 10.97 -6.48
N ARG A 320 -7.46 11.45 -7.66
CA ARG A 320 -6.48 10.77 -8.51
C ARG A 320 -5.05 11.09 -8.09
N THR A 321 -4.73 12.36 -7.85
CA THR A 321 -3.37 12.78 -7.48
C THR A 321 -2.95 12.28 -6.10
N ARG A 322 -3.90 12.04 -5.18
CA ARG A 322 -3.64 11.39 -3.89
C ARG A 322 -3.18 9.95 -4.02
N GLN A 323 -3.49 9.25 -5.12
CA GLN A 323 -2.98 7.90 -5.37
C GLN A 323 -1.46 7.91 -5.55
N ILE A 324 -0.93 8.95 -6.20
CA ILE A 324 0.52 9.16 -6.38
C ILE A 324 1.16 9.96 -5.22
N GLY A 325 0.41 10.22 -4.15
CA GLY A 325 0.92 10.86 -2.93
C GLY A 325 0.91 12.38 -2.91
N LEU A 326 0.35 13.05 -3.93
CA LEU A 326 0.12 14.50 -3.88
C LEU A 326 -1.17 14.79 -3.11
N ARG A 327 -1.08 15.60 -2.06
CA ARG A 327 -2.20 15.81 -1.12
C ARG A 327 -3.34 16.63 -1.71
N LYS A 328 -2.98 17.73 -2.39
CA LYS A 328 -3.86 18.64 -3.11
C LYS A 328 -3.12 19.21 -4.31
N PHE A 329 -3.80 19.32 -5.44
CA PHE A 329 -3.20 19.95 -6.62
C PHE A 329 -3.30 21.48 -6.58
N ILE A 330 -4.44 22.03 -6.15
CA ILE A 330 -4.63 23.46 -5.94
C ILE A 330 -4.88 23.71 -4.45
N ARG A 331 -4.17 24.69 -3.89
CA ARG A 331 -4.30 25.14 -2.50
C ARG A 331 -4.84 26.57 -2.47
N ILE A 332 -5.37 26.95 -1.30
CA ILE A 332 -5.66 28.34 -0.99
C ILE A 332 -4.61 28.77 0.02
N ASP A 333 -3.77 29.71 -0.35
CA ASP A 333 -2.81 30.35 0.56
C ASP A 333 -3.12 31.84 0.62
N SER A 334 -3.31 32.35 1.84
CA SER A 334 -3.61 33.77 2.09
C SER A 334 -4.78 34.32 1.25
N GLY A 335 -5.78 33.48 0.95
CA GLY A 335 -6.95 33.82 0.14
C GLY A 335 -6.76 33.67 -1.38
N GLN A 336 -5.58 33.29 -1.85
CA GLN A 336 -5.28 33.11 -3.27
C GLN A 336 -5.18 31.63 -3.65
N HIS A 337 -5.68 31.28 -4.83
CA HIS A 337 -5.52 29.94 -5.38
C HIS A 337 -4.12 29.78 -5.96
N ILE A 338 -3.39 28.77 -5.49
CA ILE A 338 -2.05 28.42 -5.96
C ILE A 338 -2.01 26.97 -6.43
N ILE A 339 -1.23 26.70 -7.47
CA ILE A 339 -0.92 25.33 -7.88
C ILE A 339 0.22 24.83 -6.99
N ALA A 340 0.00 23.68 -6.35
CA ALA A 340 0.90 23.15 -5.35
C ALA A 340 2.22 22.61 -5.94
N PRO A 341 2.22 21.80 -7.02
CA PRO A 341 3.45 21.45 -7.72
C PRO A 341 4.29 22.67 -8.09
N ALA A 342 5.56 22.65 -7.72
CA ALA A 342 6.45 23.81 -7.83
C ALA A 342 6.82 24.20 -9.27
N SER A 343 6.62 23.29 -10.25
CA SER A 343 6.96 23.53 -11.65
C SER A 343 5.87 23.04 -12.62
N ALA A 344 5.59 23.88 -13.62
CA ALA A 344 4.96 23.44 -14.86
C ALA A 344 6.05 22.80 -15.73
N ALA A 345 5.80 21.57 -16.20
CA ALA A 345 6.73 20.78 -17.00
C ALA A 345 6.82 21.27 -18.46
#